data_AF-A0A537PSC4-F1
#
_entry.id   AF-A0A537PSC4-F1
#
_cell.length_a   1.000
_cell.length_b   1.000
_cell.length_c   1.000
_cell.angle_alpha   90.00
_cell.angle_beta   90.00
_cell.angle_gamma   90.00
#
_symmetry.space_group_name_H-M   'P 1'
#
loop_
_entity.id
_entity.type
_entity.pdbx_description
1 polymer ?
#
loop_
_entity_poly.entity_id
_entity_poly.type
_entity_poly.pdbx_seq_one_letter_code
_entity_poly.pdbx_strand_id
1 'polypeptide(L)'
;KVGDELVSTKFHNSITRGFAAGDDPNVAVCLLPGTELAFESDVEYDPALGSFLPNRKVGEKVARFRKVNNDQPHVHHDALEFPGGQIVLLTRLCEGQRAKVLQLPASPQVAIETNEARPVALAET
;
A
#
# COMPACT_ATOMS: atom_id res chain seq x y z
N LYS A 1 -2.13 -5.56 13.03
CA LYS A 1 -2.50 -6.98 12.82
C LYS A 1 -3.74 -7.07 11.96
N VAL A 2 -4.11 -8.27 11.50
CA VAL A 2 -5.37 -8.48 10.78
C VAL A 2 -6.54 -8.05 11.68
N GLY A 3 -7.47 -7.31 11.08
CA GLY A 3 -8.65 -6.78 11.75
C GLY A 3 -8.47 -5.43 12.43
N ASP A 4 -7.25 -4.88 12.50
CA ASP A 4 -7.06 -3.53 13.04
C ASP A 4 -7.73 -2.49 12.15
N GLU A 5 -8.30 -1.48 12.79
CA GLU A 5 -8.91 -0.33 12.14
C GLU A 5 -7.89 0.79 11.99
N LEU A 6 -7.89 1.39 10.81
CA LEU A 6 -7.03 2.48 10.40
C LEU A 6 -7.89 3.63 9.94
N VAL A 7 -7.38 4.85 10.10
CA VAL A 7 -7.98 6.05 9.53
C VAL A 7 -6.92 6.80 8.72
N SER A 8 -7.26 7.25 7.52
CA SER A 8 -6.38 8.16 6.78
C SER A 8 -6.33 9.51 7.51
N THR A 9 -5.14 10.03 7.73
CA THR A 9 -4.97 11.28 8.47
C THR A 9 -3.79 12.08 7.94
N LYS A 10 -3.79 13.37 8.24
CA LYS A 10 -2.64 14.25 8.13
C LYS A 10 -2.10 14.55 9.51
N PHE A 11 -0.87 14.14 9.77
CA PHE A 11 -0.22 14.38 11.05
C PHE A 11 0.14 15.85 11.22
N HIS A 12 -0.01 16.37 12.45
CA HIS A 12 0.35 17.75 12.78
C HIS A 12 1.82 18.01 12.42
N ASN A 13 2.11 19.16 11.78
CA ASN A 13 3.43 19.53 11.27
C ASN A 13 4.01 18.62 10.18
N SER A 14 3.21 17.72 9.59
CA SER A 14 3.60 16.94 8.43
C SER A 14 2.89 17.42 7.16
N ILE A 15 3.62 17.42 6.05
CA ILE A 15 3.03 17.55 4.71
C ILE A 15 2.44 16.23 4.21
N THR A 16 2.77 15.11 4.86
CA THR A 16 2.37 13.77 4.41
C THR A 16 1.06 13.33 5.05
N ARG A 17 0.21 12.71 4.22
CA ARG A 17 -0.91 11.90 4.69
C ARG A 17 -0.46 10.45 4.84
N GLY A 18 -1.03 9.78 5.83
CA GLY A 18 -0.73 8.40 6.18
C GLY A 18 -1.93 7.74 6.86
N PHE A 19 -1.68 6.61 7.51
CA PHE A 19 -2.67 5.95 8.36
C PHE A 19 -2.35 6.19 9.83
N ALA A 20 -3.39 6.38 10.63
CA ALA A 20 -3.34 6.30 12.09
C ALA A 20 -4.24 5.18 12.61
N ALA A 21 -4.09 4.85 13.89
CA ALA A 21 -4.99 3.92 14.56
C ALA A 21 -6.44 4.45 14.54
N GLY A 22 -7.41 3.57 14.33
CA GLY A 22 -8.81 3.97 14.18
C GLY A 22 -9.44 4.59 15.44
N ASP A 23 -8.86 4.32 16.60
CA ASP A 23 -9.23 4.81 17.93
C ASP A 23 -8.34 5.96 18.45
N ASP A 24 -7.13 6.14 17.89
CA ASP A 24 -6.24 7.27 18.20
C ASP A 24 -5.60 7.85 16.92
N PRO A 25 -6.11 8.98 16.39
CA PRO A 25 -5.59 9.61 15.19
C PRO A 25 -4.19 10.22 15.34
N ASN A 26 -3.61 10.27 16.56
CA ASN A 26 -2.25 10.77 16.80
C ASN A 26 -1.19 9.67 16.68
N VAL A 27 -1.60 8.40 16.62
CA VAL A 27 -0.68 7.25 16.53
C VAL A 27 -0.56 6.82 15.09
N ALA A 28 0.59 7.11 14.48
CA ALA A 28 0.87 6.68 13.12
C ALA A 28 1.00 5.14 13.01
N VAL A 29 0.39 4.58 11.97
CA VAL A 29 0.49 3.17 11.65
C VAL A 29 1.25 3.01 10.33
N CYS A 30 2.42 2.39 10.41
CA CYS A 30 3.19 2.00 9.25
C CYS A 30 2.74 0.62 8.75
N LEU A 31 2.56 0.49 7.44
CA LEU A 31 2.17 -0.76 6.80
C LEU A 31 3.35 -1.36 6.04
N LEU A 32 3.41 -2.70 6.04
CA LEU A 32 4.36 -3.41 5.19
C LEU A 32 3.81 -3.49 3.76
N PRO A 33 4.64 -3.30 2.71
CA PRO A 33 4.23 -3.56 1.32
C PRO A 33 3.63 -4.96 1.18
N GLY A 34 2.45 -5.05 0.57
CA GLY A 34 1.65 -6.26 0.47
C GLY A 34 0.51 -6.36 1.49
N THR A 35 0.44 -5.45 2.47
CA THR A 35 -0.72 -5.38 3.39
C THR A 35 -1.98 -5.03 2.60
N GLU A 36 -3.06 -5.77 2.77
CA GLU A 36 -4.34 -5.44 2.13
C GLU A 36 -5.32 -4.82 3.11
N LEU A 37 -6.10 -3.87 2.59
CA LEU A 37 -7.02 -3.04 3.35
C LEU A 37 -8.41 -3.10 2.73
N ALA A 38 -9.45 -3.13 3.55
CA ALA A 38 -10.84 -2.90 3.18
C ALA A 38 -11.31 -1.57 3.74
N PHE A 39 -11.67 -0.63 2.85
CA PHE A 39 -12.27 0.65 3.18
C PHE A 39 -13.78 0.51 3.42
N GLU A 40 -14.33 1.33 4.31
CA GLU A 40 -15.77 1.36 4.59
C GLU A 40 -16.59 1.87 3.38
N SER A 41 -16.01 2.77 2.61
CA SER A 41 -16.60 3.43 1.44
C SER A 41 -15.63 3.45 0.26
N ASP A 42 -16.12 3.82 -0.91
CA ASP A 42 -15.28 3.95 -2.11
C ASP A 42 -14.15 4.93 -1.85
N VAL A 43 -12.93 4.54 -2.20
CA VAL A 43 -11.76 5.36 -1.90
C VAL A 43 -11.76 6.66 -2.68
N GLU A 44 -11.58 7.76 -1.95
CA GLU A 44 -11.47 9.12 -2.44
C GLU A 44 -10.03 9.65 -2.36
N TYR A 45 -9.62 10.41 -3.38
CA TYR A 45 -8.30 11.01 -3.42
C TYR A 45 -8.29 12.37 -4.13
N ASP A 46 -7.36 13.22 -3.69
CA ASP A 46 -7.17 14.55 -4.23
C ASP A 46 -6.68 14.47 -5.69
N PRO A 47 -7.17 15.36 -6.57
CA PRO A 47 -6.67 15.48 -7.93
C PRO A 47 -5.21 15.98 -7.96
N ALA A 48 -4.47 15.61 -9.02
CA ALA A 48 -3.03 15.86 -9.11
C ALA A 48 -2.66 17.35 -9.18
N LEU A 49 -3.62 18.22 -9.53
CA LEU A 49 -3.44 19.68 -9.67
C LEU A 49 -4.01 20.48 -8.48
N GLY A 50 -4.21 19.85 -7.32
CA GLY A 50 -4.54 20.52 -6.06
C GLY A 50 -6.03 20.55 -5.70
N SER A 51 -6.32 20.87 -4.43
CA SER A 51 -7.62 20.71 -3.75
C SER A 51 -8.75 21.65 -4.21
N PHE A 52 -8.57 22.39 -5.31
CA PHE A 52 -9.61 23.24 -5.91
C PHE A 52 -10.54 22.48 -6.85
N LEU A 53 -10.17 21.27 -7.24
CA LEU A 53 -10.99 20.37 -8.05
C LEU A 53 -11.65 19.32 -7.15
N PRO A 54 -12.83 18.80 -7.51
CA PRO A 54 -13.51 17.78 -6.72
C PRO A 54 -12.66 16.52 -6.59
N ASN A 55 -12.79 15.86 -5.44
CA ASN A 55 -12.13 14.58 -5.17
C ASN A 55 -12.50 13.55 -6.22
N ARG A 56 -11.54 12.70 -6.56
CA ARG A 56 -11.77 11.55 -7.44
C ARG A 56 -12.09 10.32 -6.61
N LYS A 57 -12.97 9.48 -7.13
CA LYS A 57 -13.30 8.17 -6.56
C LYS A 57 -12.65 7.09 -7.40
N VAL A 58 -12.09 6.07 -6.75
CA VAL A 58 -11.60 4.87 -7.42
C VAL A 58 -12.77 3.93 -7.78
N GLY A 59 -13.85 3.96 -6.99
CA GLY A 59 -14.98 3.03 -7.13
C GLY A 59 -14.69 1.63 -6.58
N GLU A 60 -13.56 1.47 -5.89
CA GLU A 60 -13.10 0.23 -5.27
C GLU A 60 -12.90 0.46 -3.77
N LYS A 61 -13.21 -0.58 -2.98
CA LYS A 61 -13.13 -0.55 -1.50
C LYS A 61 -12.01 -1.41 -0.95
N VAL A 62 -11.27 -2.11 -1.79
CA VAL A 62 -10.15 -2.95 -1.38
C VAL A 62 -8.90 -2.43 -2.07
N ALA A 63 -7.79 -2.37 -1.33
CA ALA A 63 -6.51 -1.99 -1.89
C ALA A 63 -5.37 -2.74 -1.22
N ARG A 64 -4.28 -2.92 -1.95
CA ARG A 64 -3.01 -3.42 -1.46
C ARG A 64 -2.04 -2.27 -1.27
N PHE A 65 -1.48 -2.16 -0.08
CA PHE A 65 -0.41 -1.21 0.22
C PHE A 65 0.87 -1.60 -0.51
N ARG A 66 1.52 -0.65 -1.17
CA ARG A 66 2.70 -0.85 -2.01
C ARG A 66 3.69 0.28 -1.83
N LYS A 67 4.96 -0.01 -2.12
CA LYS A 67 6.03 0.98 -2.26
C LYS A 67 6.40 1.11 -3.74
N VAL A 68 6.18 2.28 -4.32
CA VAL A 68 6.43 2.60 -5.75
C VAL A 68 7.60 3.59 -5.89
N ASN A 69 8.07 3.79 -7.14
CA ASN A 69 9.14 4.74 -7.47
C ASN A 69 10.40 4.55 -6.61
N ASN A 70 10.78 3.29 -6.33
CA ASN A 70 11.85 2.96 -5.37
C ASN A 70 13.23 3.52 -5.77
N ASP A 71 13.39 3.88 -7.04
CA ASP A 71 14.58 4.48 -7.65
C ASP A 71 14.62 6.02 -7.55
N GLN A 72 13.54 6.67 -7.12
CA GLN A 72 13.43 8.12 -7.06
C GLN A 72 13.47 8.64 -5.61
N PRO A 73 14.60 9.16 -5.11
CA PRO A 73 14.79 9.44 -3.68
C PRO A 73 13.95 10.59 -3.12
N HIS A 74 13.37 11.44 -3.97
CA HIS A 74 12.70 12.69 -3.56
C HIS A 74 11.19 12.67 -3.77
N VAL A 75 10.59 11.49 -3.99
CA VAL A 75 9.14 11.35 -4.19
C VAL A 75 8.52 10.49 -3.10
N HIS A 76 7.21 10.63 -2.89
CA HIS A 76 6.48 9.72 -2.02
C HIS A 76 6.37 8.34 -2.66
N HIS A 77 6.67 7.32 -1.85
CA HIS A 77 6.69 5.94 -2.31
C HIS A 77 5.46 5.14 -1.89
N ASP A 78 4.82 5.54 -0.80
CA ASP A 78 3.69 4.81 -0.25
C ASP A 78 2.46 5.03 -1.11
N ALA A 79 1.85 3.92 -1.55
CA ALA A 79 0.72 3.94 -2.45
C ALA A 79 -0.26 2.79 -2.15
N LEU A 80 -1.48 2.97 -2.64
CA LEU A 80 -2.53 1.96 -2.68
C LEU A 80 -2.71 1.50 -4.12
N GLU A 81 -2.56 0.20 -4.35
CA GLU A 81 -2.86 -0.47 -5.61
C GLU A 81 -4.22 -1.15 -5.48
N PHE A 82 -5.13 -0.85 -6.40
CA PHE A 82 -6.49 -1.35 -6.40
C PHE A 82 -6.65 -2.53 -7.38
N PRO A 83 -7.65 -3.40 -7.21
CA PRO A 83 -7.89 -4.54 -8.10
C PRO A 83 -7.99 -4.18 -9.60
N GLY A 84 -8.52 -3.00 -9.94
CA GLY A 84 -8.53 -2.47 -11.30
C GLY A 84 -7.16 -2.07 -11.87
N GLY A 85 -6.07 -2.23 -11.10
CA GLY A 85 -4.71 -1.86 -11.49
C GLY A 85 -4.37 -0.39 -11.27
N GLN A 86 -5.34 0.42 -10.82
CA GLN A 86 -5.10 1.81 -10.46
C GLN A 86 -4.16 1.90 -9.25
N ILE A 87 -3.22 2.85 -9.28
CA ILE A 87 -2.32 3.14 -8.16
C ILE A 87 -2.51 4.59 -7.72
N VAL A 88 -2.75 4.81 -6.43
CA VAL A 88 -2.92 6.13 -5.82
C VAL A 88 -1.89 6.31 -4.71
N LEU A 89 -1.10 7.39 -4.78
CA LEU A 89 -0.18 7.75 -3.69
C LEU A 89 -0.94 8.02 -2.40
N LEU A 90 -0.44 7.48 -1.29
CA LEU A 90 -1.07 7.63 0.02
C LEU A 90 -1.18 9.10 0.44
N THR A 91 -0.22 9.93 0.03
CA THR A 91 -0.24 11.38 0.30
C THR A 91 -1.38 12.13 -0.38
N ARG A 92 -2.08 11.50 -1.34
CA ARG A 92 -3.25 12.06 -2.03
C ARG A 92 -4.57 11.54 -1.48
N LEU A 93 -4.55 10.54 -0.61
CA LEU A 93 -5.76 9.96 -0.03
C LEU A 93 -6.51 11.04 0.78
N CYS A 94 -7.82 11.20 0.59
CA CYS A 94 -8.59 12.12 1.41
C CYS A 94 -8.56 11.70 2.89
N GLU A 95 -8.54 12.65 3.82
CA GLU A 95 -8.49 12.39 5.27
C GLU A 95 -9.81 11.80 5.80
N GLY A 96 -9.77 11.09 6.91
CA GLY A 96 -10.93 10.53 7.59
C GLY A 96 -11.47 9.22 7.01
N GLN A 97 -10.84 8.66 5.97
CA GLN A 97 -11.25 7.40 5.37
C GLN A 97 -10.83 6.23 6.26
N ARG A 98 -11.82 5.48 6.73
CA ARG A 98 -11.62 4.31 7.57
C ARG A 98 -11.36 3.06 6.73
N ALA A 99 -10.43 2.25 7.20
CA ALA A 99 -10.08 0.98 6.60
C ALA A 99 -9.76 -0.08 7.66
N LYS A 100 -9.96 -1.35 7.32
CA LYS A 100 -9.61 -2.50 8.14
C LYS A 100 -8.53 -3.31 7.46
N VAL A 101 -7.54 -3.76 8.23
CA VAL A 101 -6.49 -4.66 7.72
C VAL A 101 -7.10 -6.03 7.43
N LEU A 102 -7.11 -6.42 6.15
CA LEU A 102 -7.61 -7.73 5.71
C LEU A 102 -6.56 -8.82 5.86
N GLN A 103 -5.33 -8.52 5.44
CA GLN A 103 -4.20 -9.42 5.54
C GLN A 103 -2.90 -8.64 5.66
N LEU A 104 -1.97 -9.21 6.42
CA LEU A 104 -0.56 -8.81 6.39
C LEU A 104 0.09 -9.44 5.15
N PRO A 105 1.24 -8.93 4.69
CA PRO A 105 1.91 -9.51 3.53
C PRO A 105 2.12 -11.00 3.74
N ALA A 106 1.69 -11.81 2.78
CA ALA A 106 2.06 -13.21 2.77
C ALA A 106 3.59 -13.30 2.73
N SER A 107 4.18 -14.08 3.64
CA SER A 107 5.59 -14.44 3.48
C SER A 107 5.73 -15.08 2.11
N PRO A 108 6.66 -14.62 1.24
CA PRO A 108 6.88 -15.28 -0.03
C PRO A 108 7.24 -16.73 0.30
N GLN A 109 6.34 -17.66 -0.01
CA GLN A 109 6.74 -19.04 -0.18
C GLN A 109 7.72 -18.99 -1.34
N VAL A 110 9.02 -19.06 -1.05
CA VAL A 110 10.00 -19.39 -2.06
C VAL A 110 9.53 -20.73 -2.60
N ALA A 111 8.88 -20.72 -3.76
CA ALA A 111 8.76 -21.90 -4.58
C ALA A 111 10.21 -22.26 -4.90
N ILE A 112 10.77 -23.17 -4.11
CA ILE A 112 12.03 -23.81 -4.45
C ILE A 112 11.69 -24.65 -5.68
N GLU A 113 11.80 -24.02 -6.85
CA GLU A 113 11.96 -24.76 -8.09
C GLU A 113 13.23 -25.59 -7.91
N THR A 114 13.02 -26.86 -7.64
CA THR A 114 14.07 -27.89 -7.59
C THR A 114 14.61 -28.03 -8.99
N ASN A 115 15.55 -27.16 -9.35
CA ASN A 115 16.33 -27.32 -10.56
C ASN A 115 17.27 -28.49 -10.33
N GLU A 116 16.83 -29.68 -10.74
CA GLU A 116 17.68 -30.88 -10.81
C GLU A 116 18.92 -30.55 -11.63
N ALA A 117 20.05 -30.39 -10.94
CA ALA A 117 21.34 -30.29 -11.58
C ALA A 117 21.63 -31.61 -12.30
N ARG A 118 21.66 -31.58 -13.64
CA ARG A 118 22.24 -32.68 -14.42
C ARG A 118 23.73 -32.81 -14.06
N PRO A 119 24.24 -34.04 -13.80
CA PRO A 119 25.65 -34.23 -13.55
C PRO A 119 26.45 -33.96 -14.84
N VAL A 120 27.44 -33.07 -14.74
CA VAL A 120 28.44 -32.85 -15.80
C VAL A 120 29.37 -34.06 -15.83
N ALA A 121 29.38 -34.79 -16.94
CA ALA A 121 30.37 -35.83 -17.18
C ALA A 121 31.75 -35.19 -17.38
N LEU A 122 32.73 -35.57 -16.55
CA LEU A 122 34.14 -35.32 -16.84
C LEU A 122 34.53 -36.10 -18.10
N ALA A 123 35.04 -35.41 -19.11
CA ALA A 123 35.80 -36.04 -20.20
C ALA A 123 37.28 -36.06 -19.81
N GLU A 124 37.83 -37.27 -19.65
CA GLU A 124 39.27 -37.51 -19.61
C GLU A 124 39.85 -37.42 -21.03
N THR A 125 40.94 -36.66 -21.22
CA THR A 125 42.11 -37.06 -22.04
C THR A 125 43.30 -36.14 -21.76
#